data_AF-H0VBM1-F1
#
_entry.id   AF-H0VBM1-F1
#
_cell.length_a   1.000
_cell.length_b   1.000
_cell.length_c   1.000
_cell.angle_alpha   90.00
_cell.angle_beta   90.00
_cell.angle_gamma   90.00
#
_symmetry.space_group_name_H-M   'P 1'
#
loop_
_entity.id
_entity.type
_entity.pdbx_description
1 polymer ?
#
loop_
_entity_poly.entity_id
_entity_poly.type
_entity_poly.pdbx_seq_one_letter_code
_entity_poly.pdbx_strand_id
1 'polypeptide(L)'
;MPPNLTGYYRFVSQKNLEDYLQALNVNVALRKIAQLLKPDKEIEHSGNHMVVKTLSTFRSYVMEFEVGVEFEEDLRVVDGRKCQVLPWRAIS
;
A
#
# COMPACT_ATOMS: atom_id res chain seq x y z
N MET A 1 15.72 -7.32 17.84
CA MET A 1 15.98 -6.96 16.43
C MET A 1 14.62 -6.87 15.73
N PRO A 2 14.26 -5.73 15.13
CA PRO A 2 13.02 -5.64 14.36
C PRO A 2 13.03 -6.68 13.21
N PRO A 3 11.87 -7.22 12.82
CA PRO A 3 11.81 -8.23 11.78
C PRO A 3 12.23 -7.64 10.42
N ASN A 4 13.01 -8.41 9.66
CA ASN A 4 13.24 -8.13 8.24
C ASN A 4 11.97 -8.55 7.47
N LEU A 5 11.39 -7.61 6.73
CA LEU A 5 10.13 -7.81 6.00
C LEU A 5 10.35 -8.14 4.52
N THR A 6 11.61 -8.22 4.08
CA THR A 6 11.97 -8.49 2.69
C THR A 6 11.35 -9.81 2.22
N GLY A 7 10.64 -9.79 1.09
CA GLY A 7 10.02 -10.99 0.53
C GLY A 7 8.91 -10.72 -0.48
N TYR A 8 8.41 -11.81 -1.05
CA TYR A 8 7.26 -11.83 -1.94
C TYR A 8 6.08 -12.53 -1.28
N TYR A 9 4.95 -11.84 -1.17
CA TYR A 9 3.78 -12.27 -0.45
C TYR A 9 2.60 -12.39 -1.41
N ARG A 10 2.09 -13.61 -1.57
CA ARG A 10 0.93 -13.89 -2.42
C ARG A 10 -0.37 -13.58 -1.71
N PHE A 11 -1.32 -13.02 -2.44
CA PHE A 11 -2.67 -12.78 -1.97
C PHE A 11 -3.32 -14.09 -1.49
N VAL A 12 -3.92 -14.04 -0.30
CA VAL A 12 -4.69 -15.16 0.27
C VAL A 12 -6.18 -14.84 0.27
N SER A 13 -6.57 -13.77 0.95
CA SER A 13 -7.97 -13.36 1.10
C SER A 13 -8.08 -11.89 1.51
N GLN A 14 -9.24 -11.29 1.28
CA GLN A 14 -9.58 -9.95 1.76
C GLN A 14 -11.05 -9.88 2.21
N LYS A 15 -11.36 -8.90 3.07
CA LYS A 15 -12.72 -8.64 3.57
C LYS A 15 -12.94 -7.12 3.66
N ASN A 16 -14.16 -6.65 3.38
CA ASN A 16 -14.59 -5.25 3.48
C ASN A 16 -13.83 -4.25 2.57
N LEU A 17 -13.27 -4.69 1.43
CA LEU A 17 -12.59 -3.77 0.49
C LEU A 17 -13.56 -2.74 -0.11
N GLU A 18 -14.80 -3.12 -0.41
CA GLU A 18 -15.81 -2.20 -0.98
C GLU A 18 -16.07 -1.03 -0.06
N ASP A 19 -16.35 -1.31 1.22
CA ASP A 19 -16.67 -0.29 2.22
C ASP A 19 -15.50 0.67 2.43
N TYR A 20 -14.26 0.15 2.44
CA TYR A 20 -13.05 0.96 2.52
C TYR A 20 -12.91 1.91 1.32
N LEU A 21 -13.01 1.39 0.10
CA LEU A 21 -12.89 2.21 -1.11
C LEU A 21 -14.06 3.19 -1.27
N GLN A 22 -15.25 2.82 -0.79
CA GLN A 22 -16.40 3.70 -0.76
C GLN A 22 -16.18 4.86 0.22
N ALA A 23 -15.65 4.62 1.41
CA ALA A 23 -15.31 5.66 2.38
C ALA A 23 -14.26 6.65 1.82
N LEU A 24 -13.37 6.17 0.95
CA LEU A 24 -12.42 7.02 0.23
C LEU A 24 -13.04 7.81 -0.95
N ASN A 25 -14.32 7.63 -1.26
CA ASN A 25 -15.02 8.20 -2.42
C ASN A 25 -14.46 7.73 -3.77
N VAL A 26 -13.88 6.53 -3.85
CA VAL A 26 -13.46 5.92 -5.12
C VAL A 26 -14.71 5.59 -5.93
N ASN A 27 -14.72 5.88 -7.24
CA ASN A 27 -15.91 5.67 -8.06
C ASN A 27 -16.31 4.18 -8.18
N VAL A 28 -17.61 3.93 -8.38
CA VAL A 28 -18.22 2.58 -8.36
C VAL A 28 -17.55 1.61 -9.35
N ALA A 29 -17.16 2.08 -10.54
CA ALA A 29 -16.55 1.23 -11.55
C ALA A 29 -15.17 0.72 -11.10
N LEU A 30 -14.32 1.61 -10.56
CA LEU A 30 -13.01 1.23 -10.02
C LEU A 30 -13.14 0.30 -8.81
N ARG A 31 -14.11 0.50 -7.93
CA ARG A 31 -14.31 -0.39 -6.77
C ARG A 31 -14.67 -1.82 -7.18
N LYS A 32 -15.58 -1.96 -8.16
CA LYS A 32 -15.92 -3.28 -8.73
C LYS A 32 -14.72 -3.98 -9.36
N ILE A 33 -13.87 -3.25 -10.07
CA ILE A 33 -12.62 -3.81 -10.61
C ILE A 33 -11.70 -4.25 -9.47
N ALA A 34 -11.50 -3.40 -8.46
CA ALA A 34 -10.62 -3.68 -7.33
C ALA A 34 -11.03 -4.93 -6.53
N GLN A 35 -12.34 -5.21 -6.40
CA GLN A 35 -12.83 -6.43 -5.74
C GLN A 35 -12.42 -7.73 -6.46
N LEU A 36 -12.19 -7.68 -7.77
CA LEU A 36 -11.77 -8.84 -8.57
C LEU A 36 -10.25 -9.05 -8.53
N LEU A 37 -9.49 -8.05 -8.07
CA LEU A 37 -8.04 -8.12 -8.00
C LEU A 37 -7.59 -8.98 -6.82
N LYS A 38 -6.46 -9.65 -7.03
CA LYS A 38 -5.73 -10.41 -6.01
C LYS A 38 -4.30 -9.87 -5.94
N PRO A 39 -4.09 -8.69 -5.33
CA PRO A 39 -2.81 -8.03 -5.40
C PRO A 39 -1.77 -8.74 -4.54
N ASP A 40 -0.63 -9.04 -5.13
CA ASP A 40 0.55 -9.55 -4.43
C ASP A 40 1.38 -8.38 -3.88
N LYS A 41 2.28 -8.67 -2.92
CA LYS A 41 3.20 -7.69 -2.35
C LYS A 41 4.64 -8.14 -2.55
N GLU A 42 5.49 -7.24 -3.01
CA GLU A 42 6.95 -7.39 -2.95
C GLU A 42 7.49 -6.31 -2.03
N ILE A 43 8.27 -6.71 -1.03
CA ILE A 43 8.84 -5.80 -0.03
C ILE A 43 10.37 -5.94 -0.08
N GLU A 44 11.05 -4.80 -0.12
CA GLU A 44 12.49 -4.67 0.09
C GLU A 44 12.70 -3.83 1.36
N HIS A 45 13.35 -4.41 2.38
CA HIS A 45 13.57 -3.77 3.68
C HIS A 45 15.07 -3.73 3.99
N SER A 46 15.66 -2.53 3.89
CA SER A 46 17.09 -2.28 4.09
C SER A 46 17.31 -1.24 5.18
N GLY A 47 17.45 -1.70 6.43
CA GLY A 47 17.61 -0.80 7.58
C GLY A 47 16.33 0.01 7.79
N ASN A 48 16.41 1.34 7.61
CA ASN A 48 15.23 2.22 7.71
C ASN A 48 14.57 2.49 6.36
N HIS A 49 15.21 2.09 5.26
CA HIS A 49 14.67 2.27 3.93
C HIS A 49 13.73 1.10 3.58
N MET A 50 12.52 1.42 3.13
CA MET A 50 11.53 0.43 2.74
C MET A 50 10.92 0.75 1.37
N VAL A 51 10.86 -0.27 0.52
CA VAL A 51 10.10 -0.25 -0.74
C VAL A 51 9.02 -1.31 -0.65
N VAL A 52 7.76 -0.89 -0.81
CA VAL A 52 6.58 -1.76 -0.80
C VAL A 52 5.88 -1.65 -2.15
N LYS A 53 5.94 -2.71 -2.94
CA LYS A 53 5.28 -2.80 -4.23
C LYS A 53 3.98 -3.59 -4.07
N THR A 54 2.87 -2.96 -4.44
CA THR A 54 1.56 -3.61 -4.57
C THR A 54 1.33 -3.93 -6.03
N LEU A 55 1.30 -5.22 -6.36
CA LEU A 55 1.29 -5.72 -7.73
C LEU A 55 -0.10 -6.23 -8.07
N SER A 56 -0.73 -5.69 -9.11
CA SER A 56 -2.01 -6.20 -9.61
C SER A 56 -2.04 -6.19 -11.13
N THR A 57 -2.94 -6.98 -11.73
CA THR A 57 -3.11 -7.05 -13.20
C THR A 57 -3.67 -5.77 -13.80
N PHE A 58 -4.31 -4.92 -12.99
CA PHE A 58 -4.89 -3.66 -13.45
C PHE A 58 -3.91 -2.49 -13.32
N ARG A 59 -3.35 -2.30 -12.12
CA ARG A 59 -2.39 -1.24 -11.82
C ARG A 59 -1.54 -1.62 -10.62
N SER A 60 -0.23 -1.43 -10.74
CA SER A 60 0.70 -1.56 -9.62
C SER A 60 0.92 -0.20 -8.96
N TYR A 61 1.18 -0.22 -7.66
CA TYR A 61 1.47 0.94 -6.84
C TYR A 61 2.76 0.68 -6.04
N VAL A 62 3.69 1.64 -6.03
CA VAL A 62 4.97 1.53 -5.33
C VAL A 62 5.02 2.62 -4.28
N MET A 63 5.32 2.23 -3.05
CA MET A 63 5.51 3.11 -1.91
C MET A 63 6.95 2.95 -1.43
N GLU A 64 7.71 4.04 -1.40
CA GLU A 64 9.11 4.09 -1.00
C GLU A 64 9.27 5.17 0.07
N PHE A 65 9.85 4.81 1.21
CA PHE A 65 9.94 5.70 2.36
C PHE A 65 11.06 5.33 3.33
N GLU A 66 11.42 6.30 4.17
CA GLU A 66 12.30 6.11 5.32
C GLU A 66 11.47 6.02 6.62
N VAL A 67 11.71 4.99 7.42
CA VAL A 67 11.01 4.76 8.69
C VAL A 67 11.22 5.94 9.65
N GLY A 68 10.13 6.51 10.15
CA GLY A 68 10.15 7.64 11.09
C GLY A 68 10.33 9.03 10.46
N VAL A 69 10.41 9.13 9.13
CA VAL A 69 10.48 10.39 8.38
C VAL A 69 9.15 10.64 7.68
N GLU A 70 8.51 11.77 7.94
CA GLU A 70 7.28 12.17 7.25
C GLU A 70 7.56 12.45 5.78
N PHE A 71 6.66 12.01 4.89
CA PHE A 71 6.76 12.24 3.46
C PHE A 71 5.38 12.51 2.83
N GLU A 72 5.38 13.14 1.66
CA GLU A 72 4.17 13.29 0.84
C GLU A 72 3.93 12.03 0.01
N GLU A 73 2.91 11.25 0.37
CA GLU A 73 2.45 10.11 -0.41
C GLU A 73 1.51 10.57 -1.52
N ASP A 74 1.85 10.24 -2.77
CA ASP A 74 1.03 10.54 -3.94
C ASP A 74 0.08 9.38 -4.27
N LEU A 75 -1.19 9.56 -3.88
CA LEU A 75 -2.28 8.59 -4.09
C LEU A 75 -3.17 8.96 -5.28
N ARG A 76 -2.70 9.83 -6.20
CA ARG A 76 -3.47 10.21 -7.40
C ARG A 76 -3.91 9.01 -8.24
N VAL A 77 -3.13 7.93 -8.22
CA VAL A 77 -3.42 6.68 -8.94
C VAL A 77 -4.44 5.77 -8.25
N VAL A 78 -4.79 6.07 -6.99
CA VAL A 78 -5.74 5.30 -6.17
C VAL A 78 -7.04 6.08 -6.00
N ASP A 79 -6.99 7.26 -5.37
CA ASP A 79 -8.17 8.05 -4.99
C ASP A 79 -8.08 9.53 -5.41
N GLY A 80 -7.01 9.94 -6.08
CA GLY A 80 -6.84 11.31 -6.56
C GLY A 80 -6.19 12.26 -5.55
N ARG A 81 -5.77 11.79 -4.37
CA ARG A 81 -5.27 12.64 -3.28
C ARG A 81 -3.76 12.60 -3.11
N LYS A 82 -3.26 13.49 -2.26
CA LYS A 82 -1.92 13.49 -1.68
C LYS A 82 -2.06 13.56 -0.16
N CYS A 83 -1.23 12.82 0.56
CA CYS A 83 -1.28 12.73 2.02
C CYS A 83 0.11 12.95 2.63
N GLN A 84 0.19 13.59 3.79
CA GLN A 84 1.39 13.56 4.62
C GLN A 84 1.32 12.30 5.48
N VAL A 85 2.32 11.44 5.36
CA VAL A 85 2.36 10.13 6.03
C VAL A 85 3.63 10.06 6.87
N LEU A 86 3.45 9.74 8.15
CA LEU A 86 4.56 9.43 9.06
C LEU A 86 4.61 7.90 9.28
N PRO A 87 5.60 7.20 8.71
CA PRO A 87 5.84 5.79 9.03
C PRO A 87 6.14 5.62 10.51
N TRP A 88 5.81 4.45 11.05
CA TRP A 88 6.00 4.16 12.48
C TRP A 88 7.43 4.49 12.94
N ARG A 89 7.56 4.94 14.18
CA ARG A 89 8.87 4.94 14.84
C ARG A 89 9.07 3.57 15.47
N ALA A 90 10.20 2.93 15.21
CA ALA A 90 10.62 1.81 16.05
C ALA A 90 10.69 2.35 17.50
N ILE A 91 9.81 1.88 18.38
CA ILE A 91 9.91 2.16 19.81
C ILE A 91 11.14 1.36 20.27
N SER A 92 12.20 2.08 20.64
CA SER A 92 13.43 1.54 21.20
C SER A 92 13.18 0.82 22.52
#